data_AF-A0A378YUB1-F1
#
_entry.id   AF-A0A378YUB1-F1
#
_cell.length_a   1.000
_cell.length_b   1.000
_cell.length_c   1.000
_cell.angle_alpha   90.00
_cell.angle_beta   90.00
_cell.angle_gamma   90.00
#
_symmetry.space_group_name_H-M   'P 1'
#
loop_
_entity.id
_entity.type
_entity.pdbx_description
1 polymer ?
#
loop_
_entity_poly.entity_id
_entity_poly.type
_entity_poly.pdbx_seq_one_letter_code
_entity_poly.pdbx_strand_id
1 'polypeptide(L)'
;MRIRVISLGFVAAAGGAAAVLVGSGTASAVTPFMGPDEVGVVLTPGETAAFATGPIPGGIDALVPFGAQRVDLEPESQLAEPDGSTYASTAAIAAEAAAHPGGGAYVSVVNPLDPRDPGALLVVGQYW
;
A
#
# COMPACT_ATOMS: atom_id res chain seq x y z
N MET A 1 11.29 -21.04 -16.55
CA MET A 1 10.92 -19.76 -15.91
C MET A 1 10.04 -18.97 -16.87
N ARG A 2 8.84 -18.56 -16.47
CA ARG A 2 7.97 -17.68 -17.27
C ARG A 2 8.06 -16.30 -16.64
N ILE A 3 8.86 -15.42 -17.24
CA ILE A 3 8.98 -14.03 -16.81
C ILE A 3 7.68 -13.33 -17.23
N ARG A 4 6.85 -12.97 -16.26
CA ARG A 4 5.68 -12.12 -16.49
C ARG A 4 6.19 -10.68 -16.56
N VAL A 5 6.34 -10.18 -17.78
CA VAL A 5 6.68 -8.78 -18.02
C VAL A 5 5.47 -7.94 -17.60
N ILE A 6 5.53 -7.33 -16.42
CA ILE A 6 4.60 -6.28 -16.03
C ILE A 6 4.98 -5.07 -16.88
N SER A 7 4.15 -4.76 -17.87
CA SER A 7 4.37 -3.69 -18.82
C SER A 7 4.50 -2.34 -18.10
N LEU A 8 5.39 -1.47 -18.58
CA LEU A 8 5.58 -0.09 -18.09
C LEU A 8 4.26 0.73 -17.98
N GLY A 9 3.19 0.28 -18.63
CA GLY A 9 1.85 0.83 -18.45
C GLY A 9 1.29 0.68 -17.03
N PHE A 10 1.67 -0.34 -16.25
CA PHE A 10 1.26 -0.47 -14.85
C PHE A 10 1.96 0.56 -13.95
N VAL A 11 3.23 0.91 -14.24
CA VAL A 11 3.96 1.94 -13.49
C VAL A 11 3.43 3.34 -13.81
N ALA A 12 3.07 3.60 -15.08
CA ALA A 12 2.40 4.83 -15.48
C ALA A 12 0.94 4.90 -14.98
N ALA A 13 0.25 3.76 -14.81
CA ALA A 13 -1.04 3.69 -14.14
C ALA A 13 -0.92 3.76 -12.62
N ALA A 14 0.15 3.27 -11.99
CA ALA A 14 0.36 3.42 -10.55
C ALA A 14 0.71 4.89 -10.20
N GLY A 15 1.58 5.52 -10.99
CA GLY A 15 1.93 6.94 -10.83
C GLY A 15 0.87 7.92 -11.36
N GLY A 16 0.05 7.52 -12.36
CA GLY A 16 -0.96 8.37 -12.99
C GLY A 16 -2.42 8.07 -12.60
N ALA A 17 -2.74 6.86 -12.14
CA ALA A 17 -4.08 6.50 -11.65
C ALA A 17 -4.24 6.73 -10.14
N ALA A 18 -3.16 7.05 -9.41
CA ALA A 18 -3.29 7.67 -8.08
C ALA A 18 -4.17 8.93 -8.11
N ALA A 19 -4.25 9.62 -9.26
CA ALA A 19 -5.07 10.82 -9.44
C ALA A 19 -6.51 10.58 -9.96
N VAL A 20 -6.90 9.36 -10.36
CA VAL A 20 -8.15 9.14 -11.12
C VAL A 20 -9.27 8.45 -10.32
N LEU A 21 -9.03 8.01 -9.07
CA LEU A 21 -10.03 7.26 -8.31
C LEU A 21 -10.70 8.00 -7.13
N VAL A 22 -10.44 9.30 -6.95
CA VAL A 22 -11.09 10.05 -5.86
C VAL A 22 -12.45 10.55 -6.32
N GLY A 23 -13.49 9.79 -5.97
CA GLY A 23 -14.89 10.20 -6.07
C GLY A 23 -15.14 11.55 -5.39
N SER A 24 -16.11 12.28 -5.91
CA SER A 24 -16.47 13.67 -5.63
C SER A 24 -16.89 13.99 -4.17
N GLY A 25 -15.97 13.90 -3.23
CA GLY A 25 -16.15 14.38 -1.86
C GLY A 25 -14.84 15.00 -1.41
N THR A 26 -14.87 16.27 -1.01
CA THR A 26 -13.72 17.08 -0.57
C THR A 26 -12.81 16.34 0.41
N ALA A 27 -11.79 15.64 -0.09
CA ALA A 27 -10.69 15.07 0.68
C ALA A 27 -9.40 15.58 0.01
N SER A 28 -8.50 16.15 0.82
CA SER A 28 -7.18 16.62 0.36
C SER A 28 -6.54 15.56 -0.51
N ALA A 29 -6.16 15.89 -1.74
CA ALA A 29 -5.57 14.94 -2.68
C ALA A 29 -4.43 14.16 -2.00
N VAL A 30 -4.61 12.84 -1.86
CA VAL A 30 -3.60 11.80 -1.66
C VAL A 30 -2.19 12.34 -1.85
N THR A 31 -1.35 12.27 -0.81
CA THR A 31 -0.03 12.92 -0.83
C THR A 31 1.00 12.02 -1.52
N PRO A 32 1.49 12.35 -2.72
CA PRO A 32 2.50 11.53 -3.39
C PRO A 32 3.87 11.71 -2.73
N PHE A 33 4.70 10.67 -2.77
CA PHE A 33 6.10 10.74 -2.38
C PHE A 33 7.01 9.93 -3.31
N MET A 34 8.29 10.30 -3.33
CA MET A 34 9.33 9.63 -4.10
C MET A 34 10.56 9.46 -3.21
N GLY A 35 10.88 8.20 -2.91
CA GLY A 35 12.10 7.79 -2.23
C GLY A 35 13.17 7.33 -3.24
N PRO A 36 14.37 6.97 -2.76
CA PRO A 36 15.46 6.48 -3.60
C PRO A 36 15.12 5.15 -4.32
N ASP A 37 14.33 4.29 -3.68
CA ASP A 37 13.98 2.95 -4.19
C ASP A 37 12.47 2.69 -4.20
N GLU A 38 11.65 3.73 -4.00
CA GLU A 38 10.20 3.61 -3.96
C GLU A 38 9.46 4.86 -4.44
N VAL A 39 8.25 4.67 -4.96
CA VAL A 39 7.34 5.76 -5.32
C VAL A 39 5.96 5.37 -4.83
N GLY A 40 5.27 6.27 -4.15
CA GLY A 40 4.00 5.93 -3.54
C GLY A 40 3.15 7.11 -3.14
N VAL A 41 2.16 6.79 -2.33
CA VAL A 41 1.20 7.74 -1.77
C VAL A 41 1.02 7.50 -0.28
N VAL A 42 0.86 8.60 0.45
CA VAL A 42 0.48 8.61 1.87
C VAL A 42 -0.95 9.12 1.97
N LEU A 43 -1.77 8.39 2.72
CA LEU A 43 -3.18 8.66 2.90
C LEU A 43 -3.41 9.36 4.24
N THR A 44 -4.16 10.44 4.24
CA THR A 44 -4.66 11.06 5.48
C THR A 44 -5.57 10.10 6.26
N PRO A 45 -5.89 10.36 7.55
CA PRO A 45 -6.77 9.48 8.31
C PRO A 45 -8.15 9.26 7.65
N GLY A 46 -8.73 10.32 7.08
CA GLY A 46 -10.01 10.23 6.36
C GLY A 46 -9.91 9.42 5.06
N GLU A 47 -8.83 9.58 4.30
CA GLU A 47 -8.57 8.78 3.11
C GLU A 47 -8.26 7.33 3.45
N THR A 48 -7.58 7.09 4.55
CA THR A 48 -7.26 5.75 5.05
C THR A 48 -8.55 5.00 5.40
N ALA A 49 -9.50 5.65 6.08
CA ALA A 49 -10.81 5.06 6.36
C ALA A 49 -11.61 4.76 5.07
N ALA A 50 -11.57 5.68 4.09
CA ALA A 50 -12.21 5.47 2.79
C ALA A 50 -11.53 4.35 1.98
N PHE A 51 -10.20 4.27 2.03
CA PHE A 51 -9.40 3.25 1.38
C PHE A 51 -9.69 1.87 1.97
N ALA A 52 -9.68 1.75 3.31
CA ALA A 52 -9.94 0.51 4.04
C ALA A 52 -11.31 -0.12 3.71
N THR A 53 -12.33 0.70 3.49
CA THR A 53 -13.70 0.25 3.15
C THR A 53 -13.96 0.19 1.65
N GLY A 54 -13.03 0.70 0.85
CA GLY A 54 -13.15 0.80 -0.60
C GLY A 54 -12.79 -0.51 -1.33
N PRO A 55 -12.98 -0.52 -2.66
CA PRO A 55 -12.64 -1.69 -3.48
C PRO A 55 -11.14 -1.82 -3.79
N ILE A 56 -10.35 -0.75 -3.57
CA ILE A 56 -8.94 -0.71 -3.98
C ILE A 56 -8.08 -1.75 -3.24
N PRO A 57 -8.18 -1.92 -1.91
CA PRO A 57 -7.41 -2.96 -1.20
C PRO A 57 -7.61 -4.37 -1.76
N GLY A 58 -8.85 -4.77 -2.04
CA GLY A 58 -9.14 -6.07 -2.63
C GLY A 58 -8.57 -6.23 -4.06
N GLY A 59 -8.49 -5.13 -4.81
CA GLY A 59 -7.82 -5.09 -6.11
C GLY A 59 -6.30 -5.28 -5.99
N ILE A 60 -5.68 -4.66 -4.98
CA ILE A 60 -4.25 -4.84 -4.66
C ILE A 60 -3.96 -6.30 -4.33
N ASP A 61 -4.70 -6.88 -3.39
CA ASP A 61 -4.54 -8.26 -2.93
C ASP A 61 -4.75 -9.28 -4.07
N ALA A 62 -5.61 -8.96 -5.04
CA ALA A 62 -5.84 -9.82 -6.21
C ALA A 62 -4.77 -9.70 -7.30
N LEU A 63 -4.14 -8.52 -7.45
CA LEU A 63 -3.19 -8.24 -8.52
C LEU A 63 -1.73 -8.53 -8.12
N VAL A 64 -1.37 -8.27 -6.86
CA VAL A 64 -0.01 -8.44 -6.36
C VAL A 64 0.04 -9.68 -5.48
N PRO A 65 0.78 -10.74 -5.87
CA PRO A 65 0.93 -11.93 -5.04
C PRO A 65 1.45 -11.56 -3.65
N PHE A 66 0.95 -12.22 -2.60
CA PHE A 66 1.39 -11.98 -1.22
C PHE A 66 2.93 -12.02 -1.05
N GLY A 67 3.62 -12.97 -1.70
CA GLY A 67 5.09 -13.06 -1.65
C GLY A 67 5.84 -11.95 -2.41
N ALA A 68 5.13 -11.03 -3.05
CA ALA A 68 5.66 -9.83 -3.70
C ALA A 68 5.12 -8.54 -3.05
N GLN A 69 4.42 -8.66 -1.92
CA GLN A 69 4.00 -7.54 -1.09
C GLN A 69 4.86 -7.51 0.16
N ARG A 70 5.44 -6.35 0.46
CA ARG A 70 5.99 -6.06 1.79
C ARG A 70 4.91 -5.38 2.61
N VAL A 71 4.82 -5.75 3.88
CA VAL A 71 3.91 -5.10 4.82
C VAL A 71 4.73 -4.42 5.91
N ASP A 72 4.51 -3.12 6.07
CA ASP A 72 5.16 -2.32 7.09
C ASP A 72 4.14 -2.02 8.21
N LEU A 73 4.16 -2.82 9.26
CA LEU A 73 3.32 -2.63 10.44
C LEU A 73 4.05 -1.78 11.48
N GLU A 74 3.30 -0.88 12.12
CA GLU A 74 3.76 -0.19 13.32
C GLU A 74 3.99 -1.19 14.48
N PRO A 75 4.95 -0.95 15.39
CA PRO A 75 5.35 -1.91 16.43
C PRO A 75 4.24 -2.38 17.37
N GLU A 76 3.19 -1.58 17.55
CA GLU A 76 2.04 -1.88 18.41
C GLU A 76 0.85 -2.50 17.66
N SER A 77 1.02 -2.82 16.38
CA SER A 77 0.02 -3.47 15.54
C SER A 77 -0.47 -4.78 16.15
N GLN A 78 -1.79 -4.99 16.10
CA GLN A 78 -2.43 -6.26 16.45
C GLN A 78 -2.42 -7.25 15.28
N LEU A 79 -1.99 -6.82 14.09
CA LEU A 79 -1.87 -7.63 12.89
C LEU A 79 -0.53 -8.36 12.78
N ALA A 80 0.45 -7.97 13.59
CA ALA A 80 1.75 -8.63 13.65
C ALA A 80 1.62 -9.99 14.36
N GLU A 81 1.98 -11.09 13.68
CA GLU A 81 2.08 -12.38 14.36
C GLU A 81 3.38 -12.48 15.17
N PRO A 82 3.40 -13.27 16.26
CA PRO A 82 4.59 -13.43 17.11
C PRO A 82 5.82 -13.98 16.39
N ASP A 83 5.64 -14.66 15.26
CA ASP A 83 6.71 -15.23 14.44
C ASP A 83 7.22 -14.25 13.35
N GLY A 84 6.69 -13.03 13.31
CA GLY A 84 7.01 -12.01 12.31
C GLY A 84 6.36 -12.25 10.96
N SER A 85 5.50 -13.26 10.82
CA SER A 85 4.65 -13.40 9.64
C SER A 85 3.46 -12.45 9.73
N THR A 86 2.92 -12.05 8.58
CA THR A 86 1.75 -11.18 8.52
C THR A 86 0.80 -11.69 7.45
N TYR A 87 -0.41 -12.07 7.87
CA TYR A 87 -1.49 -12.54 7.01
C TYR A 87 -2.68 -11.57 6.98
N ALA A 88 -2.41 -10.27 7.12
CA ALA A 88 -3.43 -9.24 7.01
C ALA A 88 -3.68 -8.86 5.55
N SER A 89 -4.95 -8.66 5.19
CA SER A 89 -5.29 -8.06 3.90
C SER A 89 -4.92 -6.58 3.90
N THR A 90 -4.71 -6.00 2.71
CA THR A 90 -4.47 -4.56 2.55
C THR A 90 -5.58 -3.73 3.24
N ALA A 91 -6.82 -4.23 3.21
CA ALA A 91 -7.95 -3.59 3.87
C ALA A 91 -7.83 -3.62 5.40
N ALA A 92 -7.38 -4.73 5.98
CA ALA A 92 -7.22 -4.87 7.42
C ALA A 92 -6.11 -3.96 7.95
N ILE A 93 -4.99 -3.85 7.22
CA ILE A 93 -3.89 -2.94 7.56
C ILE A 93 -4.38 -1.49 7.59
N ALA A 94 -5.07 -1.05 6.52
CA ALA A 94 -5.63 0.29 6.48
C ALA A 94 -6.73 0.52 7.53
N ALA A 95 -7.53 -0.50 7.84
CA ALA A 95 -8.58 -0.41 8.85
C ALA A 95 -8.00 -0.26 10.27
N GLU A 96 -6.92 -0.97 10.58
CA GLU A 96 -6.19 -0.78 11.84
C GLU A 96 -5.65 0.65 11.91
N ALA A 97 -4.89 1.10 10.91
CA ALA A 97 -4.36 2.46 10.86
C ALA A 97 -5.44 3.54 11.05
N ALA A 98 -6.60 3.39 10.41
CA ALA A 98 -7.73 4.32 10.54
C ALA A 98 -8.37 4.33 11.95
N ALA A 99 -8.19 3.27 12.74
CA ALA A 99 -8.68 3.19 14.10
C ALA A 99 -7.79 3.93 15.11
N HIS A 100 -6.55 4.28 14.72
CA HIS A 100 -5.62 5.05 15.56
C HIS A 100 -5.84 6.57 15.41
N PRO A 101 -5.84 7.35 16.51
CA PRO A 101 -5.94 8.81 16.42
C PRO A 101 -4.79 9.43 15.62
N GLY A 102 -5.09 10.00 14.45
CA GLY A 102 -4.09 10.59 13.56
C GLY A 102 -3.35 9.57 12.67
N GLY A 103 -3.69 8.28 12.78
CA GLY A 103 -3.08 7.22 11.99
C GLY A 103 -3.51 7.25 10.53
N GLY A 104 -2.67 6.67 9.69
CA GLY A 104 -2.91 6.56 8.25
C GLY A 104 -2.15 5.41 7.61
N ALA A 105 -2.44 5.17 6.34
CA ALA A 105 -1.77 4.15 5.54
C ALA A 105 -0.99 4.76 4.38
N TYR A 106 -0.03 4.01 3.86
CA TYR A 106 0.65 4.34 2.62
C TYR A 106 0.74 3.11 1.72
N VAL A 107 0.81 3.38 0.42
CA VAL A 107 1.02 2.36 -0.60
C VAL A 107 2.11 2.85 -1.54
N SER A 108 3.15 2.04 -1.74
CA SER A 108 4.24 2.35 -2.67
C SER A 108 4.58 1.18 -3.56
N VAL A 109 5.08 1.47 -4.76
CA VAL A 109 5.79 0.50 -5.59
C VAL A 109 7.27 0.62 -5.29
N VAL A 110 7.94 -0.51 -5.12
CA VAL A 110 9.36 -0.58 -4.81
C VAL A 110 10.17 -1.11 -5.97
N ASN A 111 11.45 -0.75 -6.00
CA ASN A 111 12.41 -1.36 -6.90
C ASN A 111 12.54 -2.86 -6.55
N PRO A 112 12.19 -3.80 -7.47
CA PRO A 112 12.31 -5.23 -7.18
C PRO A 112 13.76 -5.71 -6.99
N LEU A 113 14.74 -4.87 -7.33
CA LEU A 113 16.16 -5.09 -7.10
C LEU A 113 16.65 -4.45 -5.81
N ASP A 114 15.77 -3.86 -4.99
CA ASP A 114 16.14 -3.35 -3.66
C ASP A 114 16.72 -4.51 -2.83
N PRO A 115 17.99 -4.43 -2.39
CA PRO A 115 18.63 -5.49 -1.63
C PRO A 115 18.01 -5.71 -0.24
N ARG A 116 17.16 -4.80 0.26
CA ARG A 116 16.45 -4.95 1.54
C ARG A 116 15.31 -5.96 1.44
N ASP A 117 14.64 -6.04 0.29
CA ASP A 117 13.49 -6.92 0.05
C ASP A 117 13.47 -7.43 -1.40
N PRO A 118 14.37 -8.38 -1.74
CA PRO A 118 14.47 -8.87 -3.10
C PRO A 118 13.19 -9.58 -3.53
N GLY A 119 12.50 -9.00 -4.52
CA GLY A 119 11.26 -9.54 -5.08
C GLY A 119 9.97 -8.87 -4.61
N ALA A 120 10.03 -7.93 -3.65
CA ALA A 120 8.89 -7.06 -3.37
C ALA A 120 8.62 -6.13 -4.57
N LEU A 121 7.34 -5.93 -4.87
CA LEU A 121 6.87 -5.04 -5.93
C LEU A 121 6.01 -3.90 -5.38
N LEU A 122 5.38 -4.15 -4.23
CA LEU A 122 4.48 -3.23 -3.56
C LEU A 122 4.74 -3.27 -2.06
N VAL A 123 4.62 -2.12 -1.42
CA VAL A 123 4.56 -1.97 0.03
C VAL A 123 3.19 -1.45 0.39
N VAL A 124 2.58 -2.06 1.41
CA VAL A 124 1.44 -1.50 2.12
C VAL A 124 1.89 -1.30 3.56
N GLY A 125 1.75 -0.09 4.08
CA GLY A 125 2.16 0.20 5.44
C GLY A 125 1.18 1.09 6.19
N GLN A 126 1.37 1.14 7.49
CA GLN A 126 0.63 1.99 8.42
C GLN A 126 1.57 2.89 9.22
N TYR A 127 1.03 3.97 9.74
CA TYR A 127 1.73 4.90 10.63
C TYR A 127 0.76 5.53 11.64
N TRP A 128 1.25 5.90 12.83
CA TRP A 128 0.55 6.76 13.81
C TRP A 128 1.48 7.42 14.81
#